data_AF-A0A220W6Q7-F1
#
_entry.id   AF-A0A220W6Q7-F1
#
_cell.length_a   1.000
_cell.length_b   1.000
_cell.length_c   1.000
_cell.angle_alpha   90.00
_cell.angle_beta   90.00
_cell.angle_gamma   90.00
#
_symmetry.space_group_name_H-M   'P 1'
#
loop_
_entity.id
_entity.type
_entity.pdbx_description
1 polymer ?
#
loop_
_entity_poly.entity_id
_entity_poly.type
_entity_poly.pdbx_seq_one_letter_code
_entity_poly.pdbx_strand_id
1 'polypeptide(L)'
;MKFDFWRLLPPYWMQNQRTDYEWDSALSAAIDRFGVEEVNYYLCRIGGVAVWIQNYPYAYGSMHNGGVDFLPTVSTRKKLRKAVAKARITALPEGWQS
;
A
#
# COMPACT_ATOMS: atom_id res chain seq x y z
N MET A 1 7.38 -22.00 0.99
CA MET A 1 7.72 -20.73 1.68
C MET A 1 8.09 -19.70 0.62
N LYS A 2 7.28 -18.65 0.42
CA LYS A 2 7.69 -17.49 -0.40
C LYS A 2 8.64 -16.64 0.46
N PHE A 3 9.66 -16.02 -0.14
CA PHE A 3 10.60 -15.16 0.57
C PHE A 3 10.64 -13.78 -0.11
N ASP A 4 10.47 -12.71 0.67
CA ASP A 4 10.47 -11.34 0.16
C ASP A 4 11.89 -10.75 0.18
N PHE A 5 12.69 -11.08 -0.83
CA PHE A 5 14.10 -10.67 -0.93
C PHE A 5 14.31 -9.15 -0.84
N TRP A 6 13.30 -8.35 -1.18
CA TRP A 6 13.37 -6.90 -1.07
C TRP A 6 13.56 -6.40 0.37
N ARG A 7 13.14 -7.18 1.37
CA ARG A 7 13.34 -6.84 2.79
C ARG A 7 14.81 -6.81 3.21
N LEU A 8 15.70 -7.42 2.42
CA LEU A 8 17.15 -7.40 2.64
C LEU A 8 17.80 -6.08 2.23
N LEU A 9 17.08 -5.17 1.58
CA LEU A 9 17.65 -3.87 1.20
C LEU A 9 17.57 -2.85 2.34
N PRO A 10 18.55 -1.92 2.44
CA PRO A 10 18.64 -0.96 3.55
C PRO A 10 17.35 -0.22 3.91
N PRO A 11 16.51 0.23 2.95
CA PRO A 11 15.27 0.95 3.28
C PRO A 11 14.22 0.13 4.04
N TYR A 12 14.36 -1.21 4.09
CA TYR A 12 13.37 -2.11 4.65
C TYR A 12 13.86 -2.88 5.88
N TRP A 13 15.11 -2.65 6.32
CA TRP A 13 15.71 -3.36 7.47
C TRP A 13 14.98 -3.14 8.79
N MET A 14 14.30 -2.01 8.95
CA MET A 14 13.54 -1.66 10.16
C MET A 14 12.11 -2.23 10.17
N GLN A 15 11.75 -3.08 9.21
CA GLN A 15 10.44 -3.72 9.18
C GLN A 15 10.43 -5.00 10.02
N ASN A 16 9.95 -4.88 11.25
CA ASN A 16 9.88 -6.00 12.19
C ASN A 16 8.64 -6.89 11.98
N GLN A 17 7.69 -6.46 11.14
CA GLN A 17 6.40 -7.14 11.00
C GLN A 17 6.45 -8.26 9.96
N ARG A 18 5.70 -9.33 10.18
CA ARG A 18 5.69 -10.50 9.29
C ARG A 18 5.08 -10.14 7.94
N THR A 19 5.53 -10.82 6.89
CA THR A 19 4.85 -10.74 5.59
C THR A 19 3.62 -11.62 5.64
N ASP A 20 2.44 -11.04 5.38
CA ASP A 20 1.20 -11.79 5.18
C ASP A 20 0.95 -11.95 3.68
N TYR A 21 1.03 -13.19 3.23
CA TYR A 21 0.89 -13.55 1.82
C TYR A 21 -0.57 -13.62 1.36
N GLU A 22 -1.51 -13.86 2.27
CA GLU A 22 -2.94 -13.84 1.96
C GLU A 22 -3.38 -12.40 1.73
N TRP A 23 -3.01 -11.51 2.66
CA TRP A 23 -3.25 -10.08 2.52
C TRP A 23 -2.51 -9.48 1.32
N ASP A 24 -1.25 -9.85 1.09
CA ASP A 24 -0.48 -9.44 -0.10
C ASP A 24 -1.23 -9.76 -1.40
N SER A 25 -1.75 -10.98 -1.51
CA SER A 25 -2.47 -11.44 -2.70
C SER A 25 -3.80 -10.71 -2.86
N ALA A 26 -4.56 -10.58 -1.78
CA ALA A 26 -5.85 -9.87 -1.77
C ALA A 26 -5.69 -8.39 -2.13
N LEU A 27 -4.73 -7.70 -1.52
CA LEU A 27 -4.47 -6.29 -1.79
C LEU A 27 -3.95 -6.07 -3.21
N SER A 28 -3.03 -6.91 -3.69
CA SER A 28 -2.51 -6.81 -5.05
C SER A 28 -3.62 -6.97 -6.10
N ALA A 29 -4.52 -7.94 -5.89
CA ALA A 29 -5.68 -8.15 -6.75
C ALA A 29 -6.69 -6.99 -6.66
N ALA A 30 -6.93 -6.47 -5.46
CA ALA A 30 -7.82 -5.34 -5.26
C ALA A 30 -7.32 -4.07 -5.98
N ILE A 31 -6.00 -3.81 -5.95
CA ILE A 31 -5.39 -2.70 -6.70
C ILE A 31 -5.62 -2.85 -8.22
N ASP A 32 -5.48 -4.06 -8.77
CA ASP A 32 -5.69 -4.29 -10.21
C ASP A 32 -7.16 -4.19 -10.61
N ARG A 33 -8.06 -4.70 -9.77
CA ARG A 33 -9.48 -4.82 -10.10
C ARG A 33 -10.24 -3.51 -9.90
N PHE A 34 -10.00 -2.83 -8.79
CA PHE A 34 -10.79 -1.67 -8.37
C PHE A 34 -10.03 -0.35 -8.52
N GLY A 35 -8.70 -0.40 -8.47
CA GLY A 35 -7.89 0.81 -8.34
C GLY A 35 -8.10 1.48 -6.98
N VAL A 36 -7.58 2.69 -6.84
CA VAL A 36 -7.74 3.49 -5.61
C VAL A 36 -8.94 4.41 -5.80
N GLU A 37 -9.96 4.23 -4.96
CA GLU A 37 -11.24 4.96 -5.03
C GLU A 37 -11.14 6.31 -4.32
N GLU A 38 -10.57 6.31 -3.13
CA GLU A 38 -10.43 7.49 -2.27
C GLU A 38 -9.06 7.51 -1.63
N VAL A 39 -8.49 8.70 -1.44
CA VAL A 39 -7.20 8.91 -0.79
C VAL A 39 -7.28 10.09 0.14
N ASN A 40 -6.86 9.90 1.38
CA ASN A 40 -6.54 11.01 2.28
C ASN A 40 -5.05 10.97 2.68
N TYR A 41 -4.69 11.70 3.73
CA TYR A 41 -3.31 11.77 4.19
C TYR A 41 -2.80 10.44 4.78
N TYR A 42 -3.67 9.69 5.47
CA TYR A 42 -3.32 8.49 6.23
C TYR A 42 -3.73 7.19 5.53
N LEU A 43 -4.85 7.21 4.80
CA LEU A 43 -5.55 6.03 4.30
C LEU A 43 -5.90 6.17 2.82
N CYS A 44 -6.08 5.04 2.15
CA CYS A 44 -6.84 4.95 0.91
C CYS A 44 -7.93 3.87 0.98
N ARG A 45 -8.92 3.97 0.10
CA ARG A 45 -9.99 2.98 -0.07
C ARG A 45 -9.83 2.23 -1.38
N ILE A 46 -9.87 0.89 -1.32
CA ILE A 46 -9.73 -0.01 -2.47
C ILE A 46 -10.73 -1.16 -2.28
N GLY A 47 -11.72 -1.30 -3.16
CA GLY A 47 -12.69 -2.39 -3.08
C GLY A 47 -13.45 -2.43 -1.75
N GLY A 48 -13.77 -1.26 -1.19
CA GLY A 48 -14.44 -1.13 0.10
C GLY A 48 -13.56 -1.33 1.35
N VAL A 49 -12.27 -1.65 1.20
CA VAL A 49 -11.34 -1.82 2.32
C VAL A 49 -10.49 -0.56 2.51
N ALA A 50 -10.34 -0.12 3.77
CA ALA A 50 -9.44 0.97 4.15
C ALA A 50 -8.02 0.43 4.40
N VAL A 51 -7.06 0.99 3.68
CA VAL A 51 -5.64 0.58 3.71
C VAL A 51 -4.80 1.74 4.22
N TRP A 52 -3.92 1.46 5.17
CA TRP A 52 -2.98 2.44 5.70
C TRP A 52 -1.88 2.76 4.68
N ILE A 53 -1.74 4.04 4.34
CA ILE A 53 -0.78 4.53 3.34
C ILE A 53 0.17 5.60 3.92
N GLN A 54 0.13 5.83 5.22
CA GLN A 54 1.15 6.65 5.88
C GLN A 54 2.38 5.80 6.21
N ASN A 55 3.51 6.46 6.46
CA ASN A 55 4.72 5.83 7.00
C ASN A 55 5.33 4.75 6.08
N TYR A 56 5.59 5.12 4.82
CA TYR A 56 6.34 4.29 3.90
C TYR A 56 7.82 4.20 4.32
N PRO A 57 8.43 3.00 4.37
CA PRO A 57 7.86 1.68 4.04
C PRO A 57 7.37 0.87 5.26
N TYR A 58 7.45 1.41 6.48
CA TYR A 58 7.31 0.71 7.76
C TYR A 58 5.91 0.14 8.04
N ALA A 59 4.85 0.89 7.75
CA ALA A 59 3.46 0.48 8.02
C ALA A 59 2.60 0.47 6.75
N TYR A 60 3.23 0.69 5.59
CA TYR A 60 2.53 0.96 4.36
C TYR A 60 1.86 -0.29 3.80
N GLY A 61 0.57 -0.19 3.52
CA GLY A 61 -0.25 -1.27 2.98
C GLY A 61 -0.88 -2.17 4.01
N SER A 62 -0.82 -1.88 5.32
CA SER A 62 -1.57 -2.64 6.32
C SER A 62 -3.06 -2.32 6.26
N MET A 63 -3.90 -3.25 6.73
CA MET A 63 -5.33 -3.01 6.86
C MET A 63 -5.57 -2.08 8.07
N HIS A 64 -6.34 -1.00 7.91
CA HIS A 64 -6.46 0.03 8.95
C HIS A 64 -7.01 -0.50 10.29
N ASN A 65 -7.96 -1.45 10.25
CA ASN A 65 -8.57 -2.06 11.44
C ASN A 65 -7.90 -3.37 11.89
N GLY A 66 -6.88 -3.85 11.18
CA GLY A 66 -6.19 -5.12 11.48
C GLY A 66 -4.89 -4.96 12.27
N GLY A 67 -4.53 -3.72 12.66
CA GLY A 67 -3.22 -3.41 13.21
C GLY A 67 -2.09 -3.41 12.16
N VAL A 68 -0.87 -3.13 12.62
CA VAL A 68 0.35 -3.23 11.79
C VAL A 68 1.00 -4.61 11.87
N ASP A 69 0.33 -5.60 12.45
CA ASP A 69 0.90 -6.92 12.78
C ASP A 69 1.42 -7.67 11.56
N PHE A 70 0.89 -7.34 10.38
CA PHE A 70 1.30 -7.92 9.11
C PHE A 70 1.40 -6.87 8.00
N LEU A 71 2.38 -7.07 7.12
CA LEU A 71 2.60 -6.22 5.96
C LEU A 71 2.54 -7.06 4.68
N PRO A 72 2.01 -6.51 3.58
CA PRO A 72 2.16 -7.14 2.28
C PRO A 72 3.63 -7.09 1.83
N THR A 73 3.96 -7.80 0.75
CA THR A 73 5.32 -7.80 0.22
C THR A 73 5.76 -6.38 -0.18
N VAL A 74 7.07 -6.13 -0.25
CA VAL A 74 7.59 -4.86 -0.78
C VAL A 74 7.06 -4.58 -2.19
N SER A 75 6.90 -5.62 -3.01
CA SER A 75 6.38 -5.49 -4.38
C SER A 75 4.98 -4.87 -4.39
N THR A 76 4.06 -5.43 -3.61
CA THR A 76 2.69 -4.92 -3.49
C THR A 76 2.66 -3.53 -2.89
N ARG A 77 3.54 -3.20 -1.95
CA ARG A 77 3.66 -1.83 -1.40
C ARG A 77 4.12 -0.81 -2.43
N LYS A 78 5.09 -1.18 -3.28
CA LYS A 78 5.51 -0.33 -4.40
C LYS A 78 4.37 -0.13 -5.39
N LYS A 79 3.60 -1.19 -5.68
CA LYS A 79 2.40 -1.14 -6.54
C LYS A 79 1.34 -0.21 -5.96
N LEU A 80 1.02 -0.36 -4.67
CA LEU A 80 0.10 0.51 -3.95
C LEU A 80 0.58 1.98 -3.98
N ARG A 81 1.86 2.23 -3.74
CA ARG A 81 2.44 3.59 -3.79
C ARG A 81 2.26 4.25 -5.14
N LYS A 82 2.44 3.50 -6.24
CA LYS A 82 2.17 4.01 -7.59
C LYS A 82 0.69 4.32 -7.80
N ALA A 83 -0.21 3.43 -7.37
CA ALA A 83 -1.66 3.61 -7.49
C ALA A 83 -2.14 4.84 -6.71
N VAL A 84 -1.67 5.01 -5.47
CA VAL A 84 -1.99 6.17 -4.62
C VAL A 84 -1.44 7.46 -5.21
N ALA A 85 -0.21 7.46 -5.72
CA ALA A 85 0.36 8.64 -6.38
C ALA A 85 -0.45 9.04 -7.62
N LYS A 86 -0.87 8.07 -8.44
CA LYS A 86 -1.75 8.30 -9.59
C LYS A 86 -3.08 8.92 -9.15
N ALA A 87 -3.73 8.34 -8.15
CA ALA A 87 -5.00 8.84 -7.63
C ALA A 87 -4.89 10.28 -7.08
N ARG A 88 -3.78 10.61 -6.39
CA ARG A 88 -3.52 11.98 -5.91
C ARG A 88 -3.36 12.99 -7.05
N ILE A 89 -2.73 12.60 -8.15
CA ILE A 89 -2.57 13.47 -9.33
C ILE A 89 -3.92 13.68 -10.02
N THR A 90 -4.73 12.63 -10.16
CA THR A 90 -6.06 12.72 -10.76
C THR A 90 -7.06 13.49 -9.89
N ALA A 91 -6.85 13.52 -8.57
CA ALA A 91 -7.66 14.30 -7.64
C ALA A 91 -7.27 15.79 -7.55
N LEU A 92 -6.22 16.24 -8.25
CA LEU A 92 -5.92 17.67 -8.36
C LEU A 92 -7.02 18.36 -9.17
N PRO A 93 -7.56 19.51 -8.72
CA PRO A 93 -8.44 20.31 -9.56
C PRO A 93 -7.73 20.65 -10.87
N GLU A 94 -8.45 20.69 -11.99
CA GLU A 94 -7.91 20.89 -13.35
C GLU A 94 -7.01 22.14 -13.50
N GLY A 95 -7.02 23.08 -12.55
CA GLY A 95 -6.18 24.28 -12.53
C GLY A 95 -4.75 24.14 -11.99
N TRP A 96 -4.29 22.95 -11.60
CA TRP A 96 -2.95 22.75 -10.99
C TRP A 96 -1.99 21.85 -11.79
N GLN A 97 -2.34 21.55 -13.05
CA GLN A 97 -1.42 20.89 -13.99
C GLN A 97 -0.74 21.96 -14.86
N SER A 98 0.40 22.48 -14.39
CA SER A 98 1.28 23.40 -15.11
C SER A 98 2.59 22.73 -15.49
#